data_AF-A0A9R1RV67-F1
#
_entry.id   AF-A0A9R1RV67-F1
#
_cell.length_a   1.000
_cell.length_b   1.000
_cell.length_c   1.000
_cell.angle_alpha   90.00
_cell.angle_beta   90.00
_cell.angle_gamma   90.00
#
_symmetry.space_group_name_H-M   'P 1'
#
loop_
_entity.id
_entity.type
_entity.pdbx_description
1 polymer ?
#
loop_
_entity_poly.entity_id
_entity_poly.type
_entity_poly.pdbx_seq_one_letter_code
_entity_poly.pdbx_strand_id
1 'polypeptide(L)'
;MLLVYLQGSGTSLDAVAAAIRVLEDDPITNAGRGSSLTESGQVECDASIMDGTTGSYGAVGAVKGVKNPIQVALHLAKEQMSGSSLLGRIPPMFLVGEGAFQWAKCKGMDIIETTSEDNNWLVTENAKAQWVKYSALLASAKESVNRSTASASESTSIQLDPSGSFACSYLTCALILPNASGIHMQCSFGWFIF
;
A
#
# COMPACT_ATOMS: atom_id res chain seq x y z
N MET A 1 19.27 -12.93 9.26
CA MET A 1 18.26 -12.26 10.11
C MET A 1 17.02 -13.12 10.33
N LEU A 2 16.38 -13.66 9.28
CA LEU A 2 15.16 -14.49 9.36
C LEU A 2 15.27 -15.74 10.26
N LEU A 3 16.39 -16.48 10.15
CA LEU A 3 16.63 -17.70 10.95
C LEU A 3 16.72 -17.42 12.46
N VAL A 4 17.10 -16.20 12.87
CA VAL A 4 17.23 -15.83 14.28
C VAL A 4 15.85 -15.68 14.95
N TYR A 5 14.82 -15.27 14.20
CA TYR A 5 13.46 -15.14 14.74
C TYR A 5 12.79 -16.50 14.98
N LEU A 6 13.06 -17.49 14.12
CA LEU A 6 12.56 -18.87 14.28
C LEU A 6 13.34 -19.66 15.34
N GLN A 7 14.59 -19.28 15.62
CA GLN A 7 15.43 -19.90 16.66
C GLN A 7 15.35 -19.18 18.02
N GLY A 8 14.69 -18.02 18.09
CA GLY A 8 14.41 -17.28 19.32
C GLY A 8 12.95 -17.40 19.78
N SER A 9 12.56 -16.66 20.82
CA SER A 9 11.19 -16.62 21.37
C SER A 9 10.19 -15.80 20.54
N GLY A 10 10.45 -15.61 19.23
CA GLY A 10 9.60 -14.81 18.34
C GLY A 10 8.41 -15.61 17.81
N THR A 11 7.28 -14.96 17.57
CA THR A 11 6.12 -15.60 16.92
C THR A 11 6.34 -15.73 15.41
N SER A 12 5.59 -16.62 14.75
CA SER A 12 5.57 -16.73 13.28
C SER A 12 5.22 -15.40 12.61
N LEU A 13 4.30 -14.64 13.21
CA LEU A 13 3.95 -13.28 12.79
C LEU A 13 5.16 -12.33 12.82
N ASP A 14 5.95 -12.36 13.90
CA ASP A 14 7.12 -11.50 14.03
C ASP A 14 8.19 -11.84 12.99
N ALA A 15 8.37 -13.13 12.70
CA ALA A 15 9.30 -13.59 11.67
C ALA A 15 8.91 -13.10 10.27
N VAL A 16 7.63 -13.20 9.91
CA VAL A 16 7.10 -12.72 8.63
C VAL A 16 7.20 -11.20 8.53
N ALA A 17 6.81 -10.47 9.57
CA ALA A 17 6.91 -9.01 9.58
C ALA A 17 8.36 -8.52 9.50
N ALA A 18 9.31 -9.22 10.14
CA ALA A 18 10.73 -8.91 10.02
C ALA A 18 11.27 -9.18 8.60
N ALA A 19 10.80 -10.24 7.94
CA ALA A 19 11.14 -10.53 6.56
C ALA A 19 10.68 -9.41 5.61
N ILE A 20 9.41 -9.03 5.73
CA ILE A 20 8.82 -7.98 4.90
C ILE A 20 9.47 -6.62 5.19
N ARG A 21 9.80 -6.32 6.45
CA ARG A 21 10.53 -5.09 6.80
C ARG A 21 11.85 -4.95 6.04
N VAL A 22 12.61 -6.05 5.87
CA VAL A 22 13.85 -6.04 5.08
C VAL A 22 13.56 -5.68 3.62
N LEU A 23 12.46 -6.17 3.06
CA LEU A 23 12.03 -5.80 1.72
C LEU A 23 11.60 -4.33 1.65
N GLU A 24 10.79 -3.86 2.60
CA GLU A 24 10.34 -2.45 2.68
C GLU A 24 11.49 -1.44 2.87
N ASP A 25 12.61 -1.86 3.46
CA ASP A 25 13.80 -1.02 3.60
C ASP A 25 14.69 -1.03 2.33
N ASP A 26 14.49 -2.02 1.43
CA ASP A 26 15.25 -2.18 0.19
C ASP A 26 14.67 -1.30 -0.94
N PRO A 27 15.46 -0.33 -1.46
CA PRO A 27 15.00 0.64 -2.47
C PRO A 27 14.65 0.03 -3.84
N ILE A 28 14.98 -1.25 -4.08
CA ILE A 28 14.70 -1.94 -5.35
C ILE A 28 13.26 -2.47 -5.36
N THR A 29 12.66 -2.67 -4.18
CA THR A 29 11.31 -3.19 -4.09
C THR A 29 10.28 -2.07 -4.22
N ASN A 30 9.07 -2.46 -4.61
CA ASN A 30 7.91 -1.57 -4.67
C ASN A 30 7.08 -1.70 -3.38
N ALA A 31 7.74 -1.53 -2.23
CA ALA A 31 7.15 -1.57 -0.90
C ALA A 31 7.96 -0.66 0.03
N GLY A 32 7.31 0.13 0.88
CA GLY A 32 8.01 1.07 1.76
C GLY A 32 8.89 2.05 0.97
N ARG A 33 10.21 1.90 1.10
CA ARG A 33 11.21 2.65 0.36
C ARG A 33 11.33 2.14 -1.07
N GLY A 34 11.19 3.03 -2.05
CA GLY A 34 11.24 2.66 -3.47
C GLY A 34 9.88 2.34 -4.08
N SER A 35 8.80 2.45 -3.30
CA SER A 35 7.43 2.39 -3.78
C SER A 35 7.16 3.35 -4.94
N SER A 36 6.34 2.91 -5.87
CA SER A 36 5.82 3.73 -6.95
C SER A 36 5.11 4.98 -6.41
N LEU A 37 5.34 6.09 -7.08
CA LEU A 37 4.70 7.37 -6.77
C LEU A 37 3.30 7.42 -7.38
N THR A 38 2.35 7.97 -6.63
CA THR A 38 0.98 8.30 -7.08
C THR A 38 0.99 9.30 -8.22
N GLU A 39 -0.15 9.54 -8.88
CA GLU A 39 -0.29 10.65 -9.84
C GLU A 39 0.12 12.01 -9.23
N SER A 40 -0.06 12.21 -7.92
CA SER A 40 0.35 13.40 -7.20
C SER A 40 1.83 13.43 -6.80
N GLY A 41 2.62 12.42 -7.19
CA GLY A 41 4.06 12.36 -6.89
C GLY A 41 4.36 12.03 -5.44
N GLN A 42 3.47 11.31 -4.75
CA GLN A 42 3.63 10.92 -3.34
C GLN A 42 3.72 9.40 -3.20
N VAL A 43 4.38 8.94 -2.13
CA VAL A 43 4.37 7.51 -1.76
C VAL A 43 3.18 7.25 -0.85
N GLU A 44 2.34 6.34 -1.27
CA GLU A 44 1.24 5.76 -0.50
C GLU A 44 1.45 4.25 -0.46
N CYS A 45 1.43 3.66 0.74
CA CYS A 45 1.72 2.25 0.91
C CYS A 45 0.53 1.50 1.51
N ASP A 46 0.53 0.21 1.20
CA ASP A 46 -0.48 -0.77 1.57
C ASP A 46 0.23 -1.97 2.21
N ALA A 47 -0.30 -2.48 3.32
CA ALA A 47 0.23 -3.70 3.94
C ALA A 47 -0.83 -4.39 4.79
N SER A 48 -0.76 -5.72 4.86
CA SER A 48 -1.61 -6.53 5.73
C SER A 48 -0.88 -7.74 6.28
N ILE A 49 -1.34 -8.25 7.41
CA ILE A 49 -0.81 -9.47 8.02
C ILE A 49 -1.91 -10.19 8.81
N MET A 50 -1.85 -11.52 8.83
CA MET A 50 -2.81 -12.37 9.52
C MET A 50 -2.08 -13.46 10.31
N ASP A 51 -2.57 -13.77 11.51
CA ASP A 51 -2.25 -15.02 12.20
C ASP A 51 -3.29 -16.08 11.85
N GLY A 52 -2.83 -17.16 11.22
CA GLY A 52 -3.68 -18.29 10.85
C GLY A 52 -4.20 -19.11 12.04
N THR A 53 -3.62 -18.96 13.24
CA THR A 53 -4.04 -19.71 14.43
C THR A 53 -5.19 -19.03 15.16
N THR A 54 -5.07 -17.72 15.40
CA THR A 54 -6.08 -16.94 16.12
C THR A 54 -7.09 -16.26 15.20
N GLY A 55 -6.80 -16.15 13.90
CA GLY A 55 -7.58 -15.36 12.94
C GLY A 55 -7.39 -13.85 13.10
N SER A 56 -6.43 -13.42 13.93
CA SER A 56 -6.14 -11.99 14.15
C SER A 56 -5.53 -11.37 12.91
N TYR A 57 -6.00 -10.19 12.54
CA TYR A 57 -5.69 -9.51 11.30
C TYR A 57 -5.43 -8.03 11.52
N GLY A 58 -4.46 -7.50 10.80
CA GLY A 58 -4.17 -6.09 10.77
C GLY A 58 -3.83 -5.65 9.36
N ALA A 59 -4.30 -4.48 8.97
CA ALA A 59 -3.98 -3.89 7.68
C ALA A 59 -3.89 -2.36 7.74
N VAL A 60 -3.12 -1.80 6.81
CA VAL A 60 -3.06 -0.38 6.53
C VAL A 60 -3.14 -0.11 5.04
N GLY A 61 -3.81 0.96 4.64
CA GLY A 61 -3.96 1.30 3.23
C GLY A 61 -3.77 2.79 2.94
N ALA A 62 -3.26 3.11 1.76
CA ALA A 62 -2.95 4.47 1.29
C ALA A 62 -2.19 5.31 2.34
N VAL A 63 -1.33 4.67 3.16
CA VAL A 63 -0.65 5.36 4.26
C VAL A 63 0.60 6.07 3.75
N LYS A 64 0.75 7.34 4.15
CA LYS A 64 1.89 8.19 3.78
C LYS A 64 2.86 8.28 4.94
N GLY A 65 4.15 8.53 4.65
CA GLY A 65 5.14 8.89 5.67
C GLY A 65 5.46 7.81 6.71
N VAL A 66 4.92 6.60 6.58
CA VAL A 66 5.29 5.46 7.42
C VAL A 66 6.45 4.73 6.75
N LYS A 67 7.55 4.53 7.49
CA LYS A 67 8.73 3.84 6.96
C LYS A 67 8.44 2.38 6.61
N ASN A 68 7.81 1.65 7.54
CA ASN A 68 7.54 0.22 7.42
C ASN A 68 6.04 -0.09 7.64
N PRO A 69 5.20 0.01 6.59
CA PRO A 69 3.76 -0.26 6.66
C PRO A 69 3.39 -1.61 7.31
N ILE A 70 4.18 -2.67 7.09
CA ILE A 70 3.92 -3.99 7.70
C ILE A 70 3.98 -3.97 9.22
N GLN A 71 4.79 -3.08 9.82
CA GLN A 71 4.87 -2.95 11.27
C GLN A 71 3.59 -2.35 11.85
N VAL A 72 2.93 -1.46 11.10
CA VAL A 72 1.61 -0.92 11.48
C VAL A 72 0.57 -2.02 11.45
N ALA A 73 0.53 -2.81 10.38
CA ALA A 73 -0.35 -3.97 10.24
C ALA A 73 -0.13 -5.01 11.36
N LEU A 74 1.13 -5.34 11.68
CA LEU A 74 1.47 -6.24 12.79
C LEU A 74 0.95 -5.73 14.13
N HIS A 75 1.09 -4.43 14.38
CA HIS A 75 0.65 -3.84 15.64
C HIS A 75 -0.88 -3.89 15.77
N LEU A 76 -1.63 -3.62 14.69
CA LEU A 76 -3.08 -3.78 14.67
C LEU A 76 -3.51 -5.22 14.98
N ALA A 77 -2.86 -6.22 14.35
CA ALA A 77 -3.14 -7.63 14.62
C ALA A 77 -2.86 -8.00 16.10
N LYS A 78 -1.78 -7.46 16.69
CA LYS A 78 -1.43 -7.67 18.11
C LYS A 78 -2.39 -6.99 19.07
N GLU A 79 -2.90 -5.81 18.75
CA GLU A 79 -3.94 -5.15 19.55
C GLU A 79 -5.22 -5.99 19.58
N GLN A 80 -5.59 -6.60 18.45
CA GLN A 80 -6.73 -7.51 18.39
C GLN A 80 -6.54 -8.73 19.30
N MET A 81 -5.35 -9.35 19.29
CA MET A 81 -5.02 -10.50 20.16
C MET A 81 -5.00 -10.16 21.64
N SER A 82 -4.53 -8.97 21.99
CA SER A 82 -4.39 -8.53 23.40
C SER A 82 -5.74 -8.24 24.06
N GLY A 83 -6.82 -8.24 23.27
CA GLY A 83 -8.16 -8.01 23.75
C GLY A 83 -8.50 -6.53 23.90
N SER A 84 -9.79 -6.30 24.12
CA SER A 84 -10.43 -4.99 24.10
C SER A 84 -9.79 -3.96 25.05
N SER A 85 -9.69 -2.71 24.59
CA SER A 85 -9.30 -1.58 25.45
C SER A 85 -10.31 -1.37 26.58
N LEU A 86 -9.92 -0.55 27.58
CA LEU A 86 -10.81 -0.01 28.61
C LEU A 86 -12.18 0.33 27.97
N LEU A 87 -13.24 -0.34 28.42
CA LEU A 87 -14.65 -0.22 27.99
C LEU A 87 -15.19 -1.20 26.93
N GLY A 88 -14.51 -2.29 26.58
CA GLY A 88 -15.13 -3.34 25.75
C GLY A 88 -15.20 -3.03 24.24
N ARG A 89 -14.47 -2.02 23.77
CA ARG A 89 -14.31 -1.72 22.34
C ARG A 89 -13.33 -2.65 21.65
N ILE A 90 -13.72 -3.18 20.49
CA ILE A 90 -12.83 -3.93 19.61
C ILE A 90 -11.87 -2.93 18.94
N PRO A 91 -10.55 -3.17 18.98
CA PRO A 91 -9.59 -2.30 18.30
C PRO A 91 -9.79 -2.35 16.77
N PRO A 92 -9.41 -1.29 16.04
CA PRO A 92 -9.50 -1.29 14.59
C PRO A 92 -8.60 -2.37 13.99
N MET A 93 -9.08 -3.08 12.97
CA MET A 93 -8.29 -4.08 12.23
C MET A 93 -7.71 -3.52 10.92
N PHE A 94 -8.29 -2.43 10.41
CA PHE A 94 -7.86 -1.80 9.15
C PHE A 94 -7.93 -0.29 9.28
N LEU A 95 -6.83 0.39 9.00
CA LEU A 95 -6.74 1.84 9.00
C LEU A 95 -6.27 2.34 7.64
N VAL A 96 -6.74 3.50 7.20
CA VAL A 96 -6.38 4.04 5.89
C VAL A 96 -6.02 5.53 5.93
N GLY A 97 -5.18 5.94 4.99
CA GLY A 97 -4.83 7.35 4.77
C GLY A 97 -4.26 8.03 6.01
N GLU A 98 -4.72 9.26 6.25
CA GLU A 98 -4.26 10.09 7.36
C GLU A 98 -4.55 9.47 8.73
N GLY A 99 -5.67 8.75 8.87
CA GLY A 99 -6.02 8.07 10.11
C GLY A 99 -5.00 6.98 10.49
N ALA A 100 -4.49 6.25 9.49
CA ALA A 100 -3.42 5.26 9.69
C ALA A 100 -2.10 5.94 10.09
N PHE A 101 -1.75 7.06 9.46
CA PHE A 101 -0.55 7.82 9.76
C PHE A 101 -0.55 8.35 11.20
N GLN A 102 -1.64 9.02 11.60
CA GLN A 102 -1.78 9.56 12.96
C GLN A 102 -1.76 8.44 14.00
N TRP A 103 -2.40 7.30 13.70
CA TRP A 103 -2.36 6.14 14.59
C TRP A 103 -0.92 5.60 14.75
N ALA A 104 -0.19 5.43 13.65
CA ALA A 104 1.20 4.98 13.69
C ALA A 104 2.10 5.96 14.46
N LYS A 105 1.89 7.27 14.28
CA LYS A 105 2.57 8.33 15.04
C LYS A 105 2.29 8.22 16.54
N CYS A 106 1.03 8.06 16.93
CA CYS A 106 0.62 7.89 18.32
C CYS A 106 1.20 6.61 18.98
N LYS A 107 1.48 5.56 18.19
CA LYS A 107 2.13 4.34 18.65
C LYS A 107 3.65 4.42 18.70
N GLY A 108 4.24 5.58 18.38
CA GLY A 108 5.69 5.78 18.40
C GLY A 108 6.42 5.00 17.31
N MET A 109 5.77 4.75 16.18
CA MET A 109 6.39 4.08 15.02
C MET A 109 7.31 5.05 14.27
N ASP A 110 8.22 4.47 13.46
CA ASP A 110 9.15 5.24 12.62
C ASP A 110 8.39 5.99 11.52
N ILE A 111 8.13 7.27 11.79
CA ILE A 111 7.51 8.21 10.87
C ILE A 111 8.58 9.06 10.18
N ILE A 112 8.45 9.21 8.87
CA ILE A 112 9.26 10.10 8.05
C ILE A 112 8.47 11.40 7.92
N GLU A 113 8.87 12.41 8.69
CA GLU A 113 8.23 13.72 8.63
C GLU A 113 8.59 14.41 7.31
N THR A 114 7.59 14.67 6.47
CA THR A 114 7.71 15.33 5.18
C THR A 114 8.04 16.82 5.37
N THR A 115 9.25 17.14 5.84
CA THR A 115 9.62 18.54 6.17
C THR A 115 10.15 19.34 4.98
N SER A 116 10.45 18.70 3.85
CA SER A 116 10.81 19.37 2.59
C SER A 116 10.87 18.36 1.45
N GLU A 117 10.42 18.76 0.25
CA GLU A 117 10.26 17.95 -0.96
C GLU A 117 11.52 17.21 -1.45
N ASP A 118 12.69 17.54 -0.89
CA ASP A 118 14.00 17.06 -1.34
C ASP A 118 14.62 15.92 -0.50
N ASN A 119 14.06 15.56 0.66
CA ASN A 119 14.64 14.54 1.56
C ASN A 119 13.64 13.47 2.02
N ASN A 120 12.70 13.08 1.15
CA ASN A 120 11.79 11.97 1.46
C ASN A 120 12.52 10.64 1.29
N TRP A 121 12.94 10.02 2.40
CA TRP A 121 13.60 8.71 2.43
C TRP A 121 12.87 7.62 1.62
N LEU A 122 11.52 7.69 1.54
CA LEU A 122 10.72 6.72 0.80
C LEU A 122 10.90 6.82 -0.72
N VAL A 123 11.27 7.99 -1.24
CA VAL A 123 11.37 8.26 -2.67
C VAL A 123 12.80 8.03 -3.16
N THR A 124 12.98 7.06 -4.05
CA THR A 124 14.28 6.76 -4.66
C THR A 124 14.41 7.47 -6.01
N GLU A 125 15.65 7.67 -6.49
CA GLU A 125 15.84 8.29 -7.82
C GLU A 125 15.19 7.45 -8.93
N ASN A 126 15.24 6.12 -8.80
CA ASN A 126 14.60 5.22 -9.77
C ASN A 126 13.07 5.40 -9.78
N ALA A 127 12.42 5.42 -8.62
CA ALA A 127 10.97 5.64 -8.53
C ALA A 127 10.58 7.01 -9.11
N LYS A 128 11.36 8.06 -8.81
CA LYS A 128 11.17 9.41 -9.36
C LYS A 128 11.34 9.45 -10.88
N ALA A 129 12.36 8.78 -11.43
CA ALA A 129 12.60 8.71 -12.87
C ALA A 129 11.47 7.99 -13.61
N GLN A 130 10.97 6.87 -13.06
CA GLN A 130 9.80 6.17 -13.61
C GLN A 130 8.58 7.09 -13.59
N TRP A 131 8.32 7.75 -12.46
CA TRP A 131 7.19 8.68 -12.34
C TRP A 131 7.23 9.78 -13.40
N VAL A 132 8.37 10.46 -13.59
CA VAL A 132 8.51 11.49 -14.64
C VAL A 132 8.18 10.93 -16.03
N LYS A 133 8.72 9.76 -16.37
CA LYS A 133 8.48 9.11 -17.65
C LYS A 133 7.00 8.82 -17.86
N TYR A 134 6.33 8.20 -16.88
CA TYR A 134 4.94 7.79 -17.03
C TYR A 134 3.97 8.97 -16.91
N SER A 135 4.28 9.99 -16.12
CA SER A 135 3.48 11.22 -16.04
C SER A 135 3.47 11.96 -17.38
N ALA A 136 4.61 12.01 -18.08
CA ALA A 136 4.69 12.57 -19.43
C ALA A 136 3.87 11.76 -20.45
N LEU A 137 3.95 10.42 -20.39
CA LEU A 137 3.15 9.54 -21.25
C LEU A 137 1.64 9.72 -20.98
N LEU A 138 1.24 9.79 -19.71
CA LEU A 138 -0.15 10.00 -19.30
C LEU A 138 -0.68 11.35 -19.79
N ALA A 139 0.12 12.42 -19.71
CA ALA A 139 -0.25 13.73 -20.23
C ALA A 139 -0.49 13.68 -21.75
N SER A 140 0.41 13.04 -22.50
CA SER A 140 0.27 12.88 -23.95
C SER A 140 -0.97 12.06 -24.34
N ALA A 141 -1.29 11.01 -23.58
CA ALA A 141 -2.47 10.19 -23.79
C ALA A 141 -3.76 10.96 -23.49
N LYS A 142 -3.82 11.69 -22.37
CA LYS A 142 -4.97 12.54 -22.00
C LYS A 142 -5.24 13.60 -23.08
N GLU A 143 -4.19 14.16 -23.70
CA GLU A 143 -4.33 15.12 -24.79
C GLU A 143 -4.87 14.48 -26.09
N SER A 144 -4.46 13.24 -26.39
CA SER A 144 -4.98 12.50 -27.55
C SER A 144 -6.48 12.20 -27.41
N VAL A 145 -6.91 11.76 -26.22
CA VAL A 145 -8.33 11.50 -25.91
C VAL A 145 -9.15 12.78 -25.99
N ASN A 146 -8.66 13.89 -25.44
CA ASN A 146 -9.36 15.18 -25.52
C ASN A 146 -9.51 15.70 -26.95
N ARG A 147 -8.54 15.44 -27.83
CA ARG A 147 -8.67 15.77 -29.27
C ARG A 147 -9.73 14.92 -29.96
N SER A 148 -9.81 13.62 -29.63
CA SER A 148 -10.82 12.72 -30.19
C SER A 148 -12.23 13.04 -29.71
N THR A 149 -12.40 13.49 -28.45
CA THR A 149 -13.71 13.89 -27.90
C THR A 149 -14.14 15.28 -28.37
N ALA A 150 -13.20 16.22 -28.58
CA ALA A 150 -13.51 17.54 -29.14
C ALA A 150 -13.93 17.51 -30.62
N SER A 151 -13.50 16.49 -31.39
CA SER A 151 -13.97 16.26 -32.77
C SER A 151 -15.30 15.50 -32.86
N ALA A 152 -15.83 15.02 -31.74
CA ALA A 152 -17.06 14.22 -31.68
C ALA A 152 -18.18 15.00 -30.99
N SER A 153 -18.60 16.13 -31.58
CA SER A 153 -19.94 16.68 -31.36
C SER A 153 -20.95 15.87 -32.18
N GLU A 154 -21.15 14.61 -31.81
CA GLU A 154 -22.35 13.84 -32.17
C GLU A 154 -22.43 12.62 -31.23
N SER A 155 -23.60 12.50 -30.59
CA SER A 155 -23.97 11.50 -29.60
C SER A 155 -23.48 10.08 -29.91
N THR A 156 -22.59 9.54 -29.08
CA THR A 156 -22.30 8.10 -29.04
C THR A 156 -22.20 7.60 -27.61
N SER A 157 -23.25 6.91 -27.19
CA SER A 157 -23.27 6.01 -26.04
C SER A 157 -22.29 4.87 -26.26
N ILE A 158 -21.31 4.69 -25.37
CA ILE A 158 -20.42 3.52 -25.41
C ILE A 158 -21.20 2.33 -24.84
N GLN A 159 -21.53 1.37 -25.71
CA GLN A 159 -22.11 0.08 -25.35
C GLN A 159 -21.03 -0.85 -24.78
N LEU A 160 -21.36 -1.56 -23.69
CA LEU A 160 -20.61 -2.69 -23.16
C LEU A 160 -20.87 -3.94 -24.03
N ASP A 161 -19.81 -4.64 -24.42
CA ASP A 161 -19.87 -5.89 -25.20
C ASP A 161 -20.14 -7.09 -24.25
N PRO A 162 -21.21 -7.88 -24.44
CA PRO A 162 -21.64 -8.92 -23.49
C PRO A 162 -21.15 -10.34 -23.85
N SER A 163 -19.87 -10.53 -24.17
CA SER A 163 -19.32 -11.89 -24.35
C SER A 163 -17.93 -12.05 -23.74
N GLY A 164 -17.85 -12.90 -22.70
CA GLY A 164 -16.68 -13.07 -21.86
C GLY A 164 -15.62 -14.04 -22.38
N SER A 165 -14.36 -13.75 -22.03
CA SER A 165 -13.43 -14.69 -21.38
C SER A 165 -12.16 -13.96 -20.91
N PHE A 166 -11.59 -14.50 -19.84
CA PHE A 166 -10.69 -13.87 -18.86
C PHE A 166 -9.20 -13.91 -19.23
N ALA A 167 -8.41 -13.01 -18.62
CA ALA A 167 -7.03 -13.28 -18.25
C ALA A 167 -6.77 -12.72 -16.84
N CYS A 168 -6.41 -13.60 -15.91
CA CYS A 168 -6.02 -13.28 -14.54
C CYS A 168 -4.53 -13.60 -14.37
N SER A 169 -3.76 -12.65 -13.86
CA SER A 169 -2.42 -12.90 -13.33
C SER A 169 -2.26 -12.14 -12.02
N TYR A 170 -1.98 -12.90 -10.97
CA TYR A 170 -1.74 -12.43 -9.60
C TYR A 170 -0.27 -12.11 -9.42
N LEU A 171 0.03 -10.82 -9.31
CA LEU A 171 1.13 -10.24 -8.54
C LEU A 171 0.80 -8.75 -8.59
N THR A 172 0.25 -8.17 -7.52
CA THR A 172 0.00 -6.73 -7.46
C THR A 172 1.34 -6.00 -7.29
N CYS A 173 2.19 -6.06 -8.32
CA CYS A 173 3.14 -4.99 -8.55
C CYS A 173 2.30 -3.73 -8.69
N ALA A 174 2.45 -2.82 -7.73
CA ALA A 174 1.66 -1.61 -7.63
C ALA A 174 1.55 -0.94 -9.00
N LEU A 175 0.35 -0.47 -9.33
CA LEU A 175 0.11 0.34 -10.52
C LEU A 175 1.22 1.37 -10.63
N ILE A 176 1.77 1.50 -11.82
CA ILE A 176 2.64 2.63 -12.14
C ILE A 176 1.71 3.84 -12.19
N LEU A 177 1.87 4.78 -11.25
CA LEU A 177 0.99 5.93 -11.02
C LEU A 177 -0.41 5.55 -10.49
N PRO A 178 -0.54 5.07 -9.24
CA PRO A 178 -1.87 4.90 -8.65
C PRO A 178 -2.54 6.25 -8.44
N ASN A 179 -3.88 6.25 -8.52
CA ASN A 179 -4.68 7.40 -8.10
C ASN A 179 -4.40 7.71 -6.64
N ALA A 180 -4.35 8.99 -6.29
CA ALA A 180 -4.19 9.41 -4.89
C ALA A 180 -5.33 8.82 -4.04
N SER A 181 -4.99 8.25 -2.88
CA SER A 181 -5.89 7.57 -1.95
C SER A 181 -6.45 6.22 -2.45
N GLY A 182 -5.86 5.63 -3.48
CA GLY A 182 -6.24 4.30 -3.97
C GLY A 182 -5.78 3.20 -3.02
N ILE A 183 -6.71 2.38 -2.53
CA ILE A 183 -6.38 1.18 -1.74
C ILE A 183 -6.27 0.00 -2.70
N HIS A 184 -5.11 -0.65 -2.74
CA HIS A 184 -4.85 -1.82 -3.56
C HIS A 184 -5.34 -3.10 -2.87
N MET A 185 -5.54 -4.16 -3.67
CA MET A 185 -6.01 -5.48 -3.20
C MET A 185 -5.14 -6.11 -2.10
N GLN A 186 -3.94 -5.61 -1.84
CA GLN A 186 -3.05 -6.08 -0.77
C GLN A 186 -3.63 -5.88 0.64
N CYS A 187 -4.64 -5.01 0.81
CA CYS A 187 -5.22 -4.69 2.13
C CYS A 187 -6.57 -5.35 2.42
N SER A 188 -7.14 -6.08 1.45
CA SER A 188 -8.49 -6.63 1.57
C SER A 188 -8.49 -8.02 2.23
N PHE A 189 -9.18 -8.15 3.37
CA PHE A 189 -9.41 -9.41 4.05
C PHE A 189 -10.16 -10.40 3.12
N GLY A 190 -9.64 -11.62 2.97
CA GLY A 190 -10.29 -12.70 2.21
C GLY A 190 -9.74 -12.98 0.81
N TRP A 191 -8.79 -12.20 0.28
CA TRP A 191 -8.18 -12.46 -1.03
C TRP A 191 -7.01 -13.48 -1.04
N PHE A 192 -6.68 -14.05 0.13
CA PHE A 192 -5.70 -15.15 0.28
C PHE A 192 -6.34 -16.51 0.60
N ILE A 193 -7.68 -16.59 0.59
CA ILE A 193 -8.41 -17.84 0.80
C ILE A 193 -9.03 -18.23 -0.54
N PHE A 194 -8.25 -18.94 -1.36
CA PHE A 194 -8.57 -20.15 -2.13
C PHE A 194 -7.48 -20.40 -3.19
#